data_AF-A0A2K8T996-F1
#
_entry.id   AF-A0A2K8T996-F1
#
_cell.length_a   1.000
_cell.length_b   1.000
_cell.length_c   1.000
_cell.angle_alpha   90.00
_cell.angle_beta   90.00
_cell.angle_gamma   90.00
#
_symmetry.space_group_name_H-M   'P 1'
#
loop_
_entity.id
_entity.type
_entity.pdbx_description
1 polymer ?
#
loop_
_entity_poly.entity_id
_entity_poly.type
_entity_poly.pdbx_seq_one_letter_code
_entity_poly.pdbx_strand_id
1 'polypeptide(L)'
;MKFYAKTISATLPDWASVVTKSADLFEIEINDEHPNFQSLLEELETEIEPGTFGVKAEDLCSRLGIQLSNPHLCQLLEQAQNLISQIATHPDYKQLLSAGYQPDLNIADAQTALTYLQWELERNR
;
A
#
# COMPACT_ATOMS: atom_id res chain seq x y z
N MET A 1 -13.68 -0.11 5.54
CA MET A 1 -12.20 -0.20 5.42
C MET A 1 -11.75 -0.26 3.94
N LYS A 2 -10.51 0.14 3.59
CA LYS A 2 -9.95 0.06 2.21
C LYS A 2 -8.69 -0.80 2.11
N PHE A 3 -8.57 -1.59 1.04
CA PHE A 3 -7.40 -2.39 0.70
C PHE A 3 -6.89 -2.10 -0.72
N TYR A 4 -5.58 -2.28 -0.91
CA TYR A 4 -4.94 -2.21 -2.22
C TYR A 4 -4.34 -3.57 -2.57
N ALA A 5 -4.76 -4.15 -3.69
CA ALA A 5 -4.35 -5.48 -4.11
C ALA A 5 -3.79 -5.46 -5.54
N LYS A 6 -2.75 -6.25 -5.82
CA LYS A 6 -2.25 -6.44 -7.20
C LYS A 6 -3.11 -7.41 -7.99
N THR A 7 -3.69 -8.38 -7.31
CA THR A 7 -4.58 -9.40 -7.85
C THR A 7 -5.74 -9.59 -6.91
N ILE A 8 -6.90 -9.91 -7.46
CA ILE A 8 -8.12 -10.22 -6.70
C ILE A 8 -8.70 -11.54 -7.20
N SER A 9 -9.38 -12.26 -6.33
CA SER A 9 -10.22 -13.39 -6.73
C SER A 9 -11.23 -12.94 -7.80
N ALA A 10 -11.58 -13.85 -8.72
CA ALA A 10 -12.59 -13.58 -9.75
C ALA A 10 -13.98 -13.25 -9.16
N THR A 11 -14.22 -13.63 -7.91
CA THR A 11 -15.42 -13.29 -7.15
C THR A 11 -15.01 -12.78 -5.77
N LEU A 12 -15.34 -11.52 -5.51
CA LEU A 12 -15.26 -10.92 -4.18
C LEU A 12 -16.48 -11.35 -3.34
N PRO A 13 -16.33 -11.45 -2.01
CA PRO A 13 -17.47 -11.59 -1.11
C PRO A 13 -18.49 -10.46 -1.27
N ASP A 14 -19.74 -10.69 -0.88
CA ASP A 14 -20.84 -9.72 -0.94
C ASP A 14 -20.60 -8.44 -0.11
N TRP A 15 -19.69 -8.50 0.85
CA TRP A 15 -19.24 -7.38 1.68
C TRP A 15 -18.00 -6.65 1.16
N ALA A 16 -17.49 -7.00 -0.03
CA ALA A 16 -16.32 -6.37 -0.64
C ALA A 16 -16.63 -5.92 -2.09
N SER A 17 -16.14 -4.74 -2.47
CA SER A 17 -16.33 -4.20 -3.82
C SER A 17 -15.08 -3.51 -4.35
N VAL A 18 -14.84 -3.59 -5.66
CA VAL A 18 -13.76 -2.82 -6.32
C VAL A 18 -14.25 -1.41 -6.57
N VAL A 19 -13.58 -0.43 -5.98
CA VAL A 19 -13.87 1.01 -6.18
C VAL A 19 -13.12 1.54 -7.39
N THR A 20 -11.84 1.20 -7.51
CA THR A 20 -10.96 1.70 -8.57
C THR A 20 -10.09 0.58 -9.12
N LYS A 21 -9.86 0.57 -10.43
CA LYS A 21 -8.88 -0.30 -11.11
C LYS A 21 -7.87 0.56 -11.87
N SER A 22 -6.60 0.45 -11.50
CA SER A 22 -5.47 1.00 -12.28
C SER A 22 -4.67 -0.14 -12.93
N ALA A 23 -3.62 0.20 -13.68
CA ALA A 23 -2.86 -0.78 -14.47
C ALA A 23 -2.33 -1.97 -13.64
N ASP A 24 -1.91 -1.70 -12.39
CA ASP A 24 -1.24 -2.69 -11.52
C ASP A 24 -1.89 -2.84 -10.14
N LEU A 25 -3.02 -2.18 -9.89
CA LEU A 25 -3.61 -2.08 -8.55
C LEU A 25 -5.14 -2.04 -8.58
N PHE A 26 -5.76 -2.76 -7.65
CA PHE A 26 -7.18 -2.71 -7.34
C PHE A 26 -7.37 -2.04 -5.98
N GLU A 27 -8.18 -0.99 -5.94
CA GLU A 27 -8.69 -0.42 -4.70
C GLU A 27 -10.00 -1.13 -4.35
N ILE A 28 -10.02 -1.82 -3.20
CA ILE A 28 -11.15 -2.59 -2.72
C ILE A 28 -11.69 -1.92 -1.46
N GLU A 29 -13.00 -1.65 -1.45
CA GLU A 29 -13.72 -1.19 -0.28
C GLU A 29 -14.45 -2.36 0.39
N ILE A 30 -14.23 -2.47 1.69
CA ILE A 30 -14.83 -3.46 2.57
C ILE A 30 -15.88 -2.75 3.41
N ASN A 31 -17.10 -3.27 3.38
CA ASN A 31 -18.13 -2.93 4.35
C ASN A 31 -17.79 -3.64 5.66
N ASP A 32 -17.10 -2.92 6.54
CA ASP A 32 -16.68 -3.43 7.84
C ASP A 32 -17.85 -3.65 8.80
N GLU A 33 -19.01 -3.02 8.58
CA GLU A 33 -20.21 -3.27 9.38
C GLU A 33 -20.97 -4.54 8.96
N HIS A 34 -20.55 -5.21 7.87
CA HIS A 34 -21.26 -6.38 7.38
C HIS A 34 -21.10 -7.58 8.35
N PRO A 35 -22.19 -8.27 8.76
CA PRO A 35 -22.12 -9.36 9.73
C PRO A 35 -21.14 -10.48 9.36
N ASN A 36 -21.13 -10.89 8.09
CA ASN A 36 -20.21 -11.94 7.62
C ASN A 36 -18.74 -11.51 7.69
N PHE A 37 -18.44 -10.21 7.58
CA PHE A 37 -17.08 -9.71 7.74
C PHE A 37 -16.68 -9.69 9.22
N GLN A 38 -17.59 -9.28 10.12
CA GLN A 38 -17.35 -9.32 11.56
C GLN A 38 -17.14 -10.76 12.06
N SER A 39 -17.98 -11.72 11.64
CA SER A 39 -17.79 -13.14 11.97
C SER A 39 -16.45 -13.69 11.47
N LEU A 40 -15.97 -13.21 10.31
CA LEU A 40 -14.64 -13.56 9.82
C LEU A 40 -13.53 -13.00 10.71
N LEU A 41 -13.66 -11.75 11.18
CA LEU A 41 -12.68 -11.18 12.10
C LEU A 41 -12.62 -11.96 13.42
N GLU A 42 -13.77 -12.32 13.98
CA GLU A 42 -13.86 -13.16 15.19
C GLU A 42 -13.24 -14.55 14.96
N GLU A 43 -13.45 -15.17 13.80
CA GLU A 43 -12.84 -16.47 13.44
C GLU A 43 -11.31 -16.41 13.40
N LEU A 44 -10.76 -15.29 12.90
CA LEU A 44 -9.32 -15.09 12.74
C LEU A 44 -8.65 -14.42 13.94
N GLU A 45 -9.42 -13.98 14.94
CA GLU A 45 -8.89 -13.27 16.10
C GLU A 45 -8.00 -14.20 16.92
N THR A 46 -6.78 -13.74 17.18
CA THR A 46 -5.78 -14.49 17.94
C THR A 46 -4.98 -13.54 18.82
N GLU A 47 -4.29 -14.10 19.82
CA GLU A 47 -3.38 -13.31 20.64
C GLU A 47 -2.13 -12.97 19.82
N ILE A 48 -1.91 -11.68 19.58
CA ILE A 48 -0.78 -11.17 18.79
C ILE A 48 0.39 -10.85 19.71
N GLU A 49 0.09 -10.25 20.85
CA GLU A 49 1.01 -9.94 21.95
C GLU A 49 0.28 -10.24 23.27
N PRO A 50 1.00 -10.44 24.40
CA PRO A 50 0.36 -10.75 25.68
C PRO A 50 -0.76 -9.77 26.05
N GLY A 51 -2.01 -10.26 26.07
CA GLY A 51 -3.20 -9.46 26.37
C GLY A 51 -3.73 -8.58 25.22
N THR A 52 -3.15 -8.68 24.02
CA THR A 52 -3.62 -7.98 22.81
C THR A 52 -4.12 -8.99 21.79
N PHE A 53 -5.43 -8.97 21.54
CA PHE A 53 -6.09 -9.81 20.53
C PHE A 53 -6.33 -9.01 19.27
N GLY A 54 -6.18 -9.67 18.13
CA GLY A 54 -6.43 -9.07 16.83
C GLY A 54 -6.29 -10.07 15.71
N VAL A 55 -6.53 -9.61 14.49
CA VAL A 55 -6.42 -10.41 13.28
C VAL A 55 -5.11 -10.07 12.58
N LYS A 56 -4.28 -11.08 12.30
CA LYS A 56 -3.08 -10.86 11.50
C LYS A 56 -3.46 -10.52 10.06
N ALA A 57 -2.79 -9.53 9.48
CA ALA A 57 -3.04 -9.11 8.11
C ALA A 57 -2.84 -10.25 7.09
N GLU A 58 -1.87 -11.14 7.34
CA GLU A 58 -1.60 -12.31 6.50
C GLU A 58 -2.76 -13.32 6.47
N ASP A 59 -3.37 -13.58 7.63
CA ASP A 59 -4.49 -14.53 7.78
C ASP A 59 -5.75 -14.00 7.10
N LEU A 60 -6.05 -12.71 7.32
CA LEU A 60 -7.17 -12.02 6.68
C LEU A 60 -7.03 -12.01 5.14
N CYS A 61 -5.84 -11.68 4.65
CA CYS A 61 -5.59 -11.58 3.21
C CYS A 61 -5.59 -12.96 2.53
N SER A 62 -5.05 -13.99 3.19
CA SER A 62 -5.14 -15.38 2.74
C SER A 62 -6.58 -15.83 2.61
N ARG A 63 -7.43 -15.52 3.61
CA ARG A 63 -8.85 -15.87 3.59
C ARG A 63 -9.63 -15.14 2.50
N LEU A 64 -9.22 -13.91 2.20
CA LEU A 64 -9.77 -13.07 1.14
C LEU A 64 -9.29 -13.42 -0.27
N GLY A 65 -8.29 -14.30 -0.40
CA GLY A 65 -7.62 -14.53 -1.68
C GLY A 65 -6.94 -13.26 -2.22
N ILE A 66 -6.59 -12.33 -1.32
CA ILE A 66 -5.86 -11.11 -1.64
C ILE A 66 -4.39 -11.42 -1.43
N GLN A 67 -3.61 -11.30 -2.49
CA GLN A 67 -2.16 -11.35 -2.36
C GLN A 67 -1.69 -9.97 -1.92
N LEU A 68 -1.41 -9.81 -0.62
CA LEU A 68 -0.68 -8.62 -0.16
C LEU A 68 0.63 -8.58 -0.91
N SER A 69 0.84 -7.54 -1.70
CA SER A 69 2.19 -7.15 -2.02
C SER A 69 2.77 -6.59 -0.73
N ASN A 70 3.47 -7.43 0.04
CA ASN A 70 4.51 -6.99 0.95
C ASN A 70 5.82 -7.00 0.14
N PRO A 71 6.07 -6.01 -0.75
CA PRO A 71 7.38 -5.92 -1.35
C PRO A 71 8.39 -5.86 -0.21
N HIS A 72 9.46 -6.65 -0.31
CA HIS A 72 10.59 -6.52 0.59
C HIS A 72 10.97 -5.03 0.67
N LEU A 73 11.35 -4.50 1.83
CA LEU A 73 11.56 -3.06 2.01
C LEU A 73 12.52 -2.48 0.94
N CYS A 74 13.53 -3.25 0.53
CA CYS A 74 14.39 -2.93 -0.61
C CYS A 74 13.63 -2.72 -1.94
N GLN A 75 12.69 -3.61 -2.27
CA GLN A 75 11.89 -3.51 -3.50
C GLN A 75 10.93 -2.32 -3.46
N LEU A 76 10.35 -2.00 -2.29
CA LEU A 76 9.52 -0.81 -2.12
C LEU A 76 10.35 0.46 -2.34
N LEU A 77 11.56 0.47 -1.80
CA LEU A 77 12.48 1.58 -1.94
C LEU A 77 12.89 1.81 -3.41
N GLU A 78 13.24 0.74 -4.12
CA GLU A 78 13.54 0.79 -5.56
C GLU A 78 12.35 1.30 -6.39
N GLN A 79 11.13 0.85 -6.07
CA GLN A 79 9.91 1.32 -6.74
C GLN A 79 9.66 2.81 -6.51
N ALA A 80 9.83 3.28 -5.27
CA ALA A 80 9.67 4.68 -4.93
C ALA A 80 10.71 5.56 -5.65
N GLN A 81 11.98 5.15 -5.71
CA GLN A 81 13.03 5.88 -6.42
C GLN A 81 12.73 6.00 -7.92
N ASN A 82 12.25 4.91 -8.54
CA ASN A 82 11.82 4.92 -9.94
C ASN A 82 10.64 5.86 -10.18
N LEU A 83 9.61 5.80 -9.33
CA LEU A 83 8.42 6.64 -9.45
C LEU A 83 8.77 8.13 -9.33
N ILE A 84 9.60 8.49 -8.34
CA ILE A 84 10.07 9.87 -8.15
C ILE A 84 10.84 10.36 -9.39
N SER A 85 11.65 9.50 -10.01
CA SER A 85 12.37 9.82 -11.25
C SER A 85 11.42 10.03 -12.44
N GLN A 86 10.36 9.25 -12.55
CA GLN A 86 9.32 9.43 -13.57
C GLN A 86 8.56 10.75 -13.37
N ILE A 87 8.17 11.08 -12.14
CA ILE A 87 7.52 12.36 -11.82
C ILE A 87 8.44 13.54 -12.17
N ALA A 88 9.71 13.48 -11.78
CA ALA A 88 10.69 14.53 -12.05
C ALA A 88 10.84 14.85 -13.55
N THR A 89 10.64 13.84 -14.41
CA THR A 89 10.78 13.98 -15.86
C THR A 89 9.47 14.30 -16.58
N HIS A 90 8.32 14.14 -15.91
CA HIS A 90 6.99 14.30 -16.48
C HIS A 90 6.74 15.74 -16.95
N PRO A 91 6.16 15.94 -18.16
CA PRO A 91 5.87 17.28 -18.69
C PRO A 91 5.02 18.14 -17.76
N ASP A 92 3.95 17.55 -17.19
CA ASP A 92 3.03 18.29 -16.30
C ASP A 92 3.73 18.78 -15.02
N TYR A 93 4.63 17.98 -14.46
CA TYR A 93 5.41 18.40 -13.29
C TYR A 93 6.37 19.54 -13.66
N LYS A 94 7.04 19.46 -14.81
CA LYS A 94 7.89 20.56 -15.31
C LYS A 94 7.09 21.84 -15.58
N GLN A 95 5.84 21.71 -16.04
CA GLN A 95 4.96 22.85 -16.27
C GLN A 95 4.57 23.54 -14.95
N LEU A 96 4.34 22.78 -13.88
CA LEU A 96 4.12 23.36 -12.54
C LEU A 96 5.33 24.18 -12.09
N LEU A 97 6.55 23.64 -12.27
CA LEU A 97 7.78 24.34 -11.93
C LEU A 97 7.98 25.60 -12.77
N SER A 98 7.70 25.55 -14.09
CA SER A 98 7.83 26.71 -14.97
C SER A 98 6.78 27.79 -14.70
N ALA A 99 5.62 27.41 -14.16
CA ALA A 99 4.59 28.33 -13.65
C ALA A 99 4.98 28.97 -12.30
N GLY A 100 6.15 28.62 -11.73
CA GLY A 100 6.66 29.18 -10.48
C GLY A 100 6.11 28.49 -9.23
N TYR A 101 5.45 27.34 -9.36
CA TYR A 101 4.96 26.59 -8.20
C TYR A 101 6.14 26.01 -7.42
N GLN A 102 6.22 26.36 -6.14
CA GLN A 102 7.26 25.89 -5.21
C GLN A 102 6.58 25.27 -3.99
N PRO A 103 6.32 23.95 -4.00
CA PRO A 103 5.80 23.28 -2.83
C PRO A 103 6.85 23.25 -1.71
N ASP A 104 6.41 23.25 -0.46
CA ASP A 104 7.29 23.18 0.71
C ASP A 104 8.16 21.91 0.73
N LEU A 105 7.64 20.82 0.16
CA LEU A 105 8.36 19.58 -0.09
C LEU A 105 8.42 19.33 -1.59
N ASN A 106 9.62 19.14 -2.11
CA ASN A 106 9.87 18.91 -3.52
C ASN A 106 10.52 17.54 -3.78
N ILE A 107 10.77 17.25 -5.05
CA ILE A 107 11.36 15.98 -5.49
C ILE A 107 12.74 15.72 -4.86
N ALA A 108 13.56 16.74 -4.62
CA ALA A 108 14.87 16.59 -3.97
C ALA A 108 14.72 16.17 -2.49
N ASP A 109 13.70 16.66 -1.80
CA ASP A 109 13.42 16.25 -0.42
C ASP A 109 13.00 14.78 -0.38
N ALA A 110 12.12 14.38 -1.31
CA ALA A 110 11.69 12.99 -1.46
C ALA A 110 12.88 12.06 -1.78
N GLN A 111 13.75 12.45 -2.71
CA GLN A 111 14.97 11.71 -3.04
C GLN A 111 15.87 11.56 -1.81
N THR A 112 16.07 12.63 -1.05
CA THR A 112 16.89 12.64 0.16
C THR A 112 16.36 11.65 1.20
N ALA A 113 15.05 11.65 1.45
CA ALA A 113 14.42 10.70 2.38
C ALA A 113 14.62 9.24 1.94
N LEU A 114 14.48 8.95 0.65
CA LEU A 114 14.72 7.60 0.11
C LEU A 114 16.19 7.19 0.24
N THR A 115 17.14 8.11 0.06
CA THR A 115 18.57 7.84 0.29
C THR A 115 18.84 7.45 1.75
N TYR A 116 18.24 8.13 2.73
CA TYR A 116 18.42 7.78 4.14
C TYR A 116 17.89 6.38 4.47
N LEU A 117 16.72 6.02 3.93
CA LEU A 117 16.18 4.67 4.07
C LEU A 117 17.09 3.62 3.42
N GLN A 118 17.71 3.95 2.28
CA GLN A 118 18.66 3.07 1.61
C GLN A 118 19.88 2.80 2.49
N TRP A 119 20.46 3.84 3.07
CA TRP A 119 21.64 3.71 3.93
C TRP A 119 21.37 2.86 5.17
N GLU A 120 20.22 3.03 5.82
CA GLU A 120 19.85 2.19 6.96
C GLU A 120 19.66 0.72 6.56
N LEU A 121 19.10 0.44 5.37
CA LEU A 121 19.03 -0.93 4.84
C LEU A 121 20.40 -1.52 4.56
N GLU A 122 21.31 -0.75 3.97
CA GLU A 122 22.68 -1.18 3.65
C GLU A 122 23.51 -1.43 4.92
N ARG A 123 23.29 -0.63 5.97
CA ARG A 123 23.97 -0.77 7.26
C ARG A 123 23.54 -2.01 8.04
N ASN A 124 22.29 -2.45 7.88
CA ASN A 124 21.70 -3.60 8.57
C ASN A 124 21.77 -4.90 7.76
N ARG A 125 22.55 -4.94 6.68
CA ARG A 125 22.80 -6.12 5.84
C ARG A 125 23.99 -6.94 6.31
#